data_AF-A0A9N9YQR9-F1
#
_entry.id   AF-A0A9N9YQR9-F1
#
_cell.length_a   1.000
_cell.length_b   1.000
_cell.length_c   1.000
_cell.angle_alpha   90.00
_cell.angle_beta   90.00
_cell.angle_gamma   90.00
#
_symmetry.space_group_name_H-M   'P 1'
#
loop_
_entity.id
_entity.type
_entity.pdbx_description
1 polymer ?
#
loop_
_entity_poly.entity_id
_entity_poly.type
_entity_poly.pdbx_seq_one_letter_code
_entity_poly.pdbx_strand_id
1 'polypeptide(L)'
;MAVTEQDPRKNFLASIPPPGIYSHVRWHSSATANSTLLRLRAMSFSIDLDDGEEQYIEQIQSLRRQLAQGEYIESVGTLAPQVPTGGPLSFFDVNLSGSVGGSHYRVTLRFRSDNLYLVGWRRPDTNVWYELGHEGGGAAIIRDRGVETQLLTLMENYVDLTRAAGWELDDVPLSVQRIGEALRTLATTEMTGGTNLEPVARAVITMAFTIAESSRLRSISGLIHRAWWSESAPGPHYASQVRSWARLSNAVQRTRNEGHTWDFEGDSTNIWSFVDAIRALGIMHLVSTARPHRSVRSVADEANSSQMATSNTTAWAQGQPLLEIFHVRIENIDSEDPGQLYGTVRVVDSIGTASIWARAQHDYISIKPGDFVLLEGPDRALTAADELSIQLDLWDYDSLSPDDAIAQGTVQFNPFDYYTQYDSTQNRQVNGEYGSVDVSYVAMSDALYAQVTVVLINGDDEDPANVYGDIYTNNGYGHSQLFQKGRKEYVNVPPLSRIPLVRSIVAVPTDGSLVITANLWDYDSLSPDDEIAAGKASFDPLYRKSENKQINGAYGKVDVQVTWL
;
A
#
# COMPACT_ATOMS: atom_id res chain seq x y z
N MET A 1 28.04 49.02 50.40
CA MET A 1 28.45 49.53 49.07
C MET A 1 28.45 48.35 48.13
N ALA A 2 27.34 48.13 47.45
CA ALA A 2 27.07 46.94 46.68
C ALA A 2 26.45 47.36 45.35
N VAL A 3 26.98 46.74 44.29
CA VAL A 3 26.63 46.92 42.88
C VAL A 3 25.21 46.40 42.61
N THR A 4 24.47 47.06 41.74
CA THR A 4 23.32 46.46 41.03
C THR A 4 23.18 47.08 39.64
N GLU A 5 23.50 46.25 38.66
CA GLU A 5 22.89 46.02 37.33
C GLU A 5 21.83 47.01 36.79
N GLN A 6 22.00 47.43 35.53
CA GLN A 6 20.88 47.68 34.61
C GLN A 6 21.27 47.51 33.11
N ASP A 7 20.71 46.43 32.55
CA ASP A 7 20.21 46.12 31.19
C ASP A 7 20.62 46.97 29.96
N PRO A 8 21.36 46.39 28.99
CA PRO A 8 21.62 46.98 27.67
C PRO A 8 20.66 46.42 26.60
N ARG A 9 19.35 46.69 26.71
CA ARG A 9 18.36 46.53 25.63
C ARG A 9 17.79 47.86 25.14
N LYS A 10 18.64 48.85 24.92
CA LYS A 10 18.31 50.05 24.16
C LYS A 10 19.56 50.56 23.46
N ASN A 11 19.71 50.20 22.18
CA ASN A 11 20.39 50.95 21.12
C ASN A 11 20.88 49.98 20.04
N PHE A 12 20.01 49.60 19.10
CA PHE A 12 20.40 49.25 17.71
C PHE A 12 19.11 49.16 16.85
N LEU A 13 18.48 50.31 16.63
CA LEU A 13 17.48 50.53 15.59
C LEU A 13 17.76 51.89 14.96
N ALA A 14 18.67 51.94 13.97
CA ALA A 14 18.79 53.05 13.03
C ALA A 14 19.77 52.71 11.89
N SER A 15 19.32 51.96 10.87
CA SER A 15 19.86 52.03 9.49
C SER A 15 19.17 51.07 8.51
N ILE A 16 17.95 51.39 8.05
CA ILE A 16 17.40 50.81 6.81
C ILE A 16 16.70 51.94 6.01
N PRO A 17 17.02 52.16 4.72
CA PRO A 17 16.41 53.19 3.88
C PRO A 17 15.00 52.77 3.38
N PRO A 18 14.14 53.73 2.99
CA PRO A 18 12.73 53.46 2.70
C PRO A 18 12.52 52.75 1.34
N PRO A 19 11.52 51.86 1.20
CA PRO A 19 11.21 51.21 -0.06
C PRO A 19 10.45 52.15 -1.01
N GLY A 20 10.90 52.18 -2.25
CA GLY A 20 10.24 52.84 -3.37
C GLY A 20 8.91 52.19 -3.75
N ILE A 21 8.04 53.05 -4.25
CA ILE A 21 6.68 52.80 -4.72
C ILE A 21 6.70 51.77 -5.86
N TYR A 22 6.14 50.58 -5.65
CA TYR A 22 5.69 49.69 -6.71
C TYR A 22 4.16 49.70 -6.76
N SER A 23 3.65 49.93 -7.97
CA SER A 23 2.25 50.05 -8.33
C SER A 23 1.46 48.77 -8.03
N HIS A 24 0.28 48.96 -7.43
CA HIS A 24 -0.75 47.94 -7.32
C HIS A 24 -1.27 47.52 -8.70
N VAL A 25 -0.95 46.29 -9.12
CA VAL A 25 -1.76 45.56 -10.10
C VAL A 25 -2.71 44.66 -9.32
N ARG A 26 -3.97 45.08 -9.22
CA ARG A 26 -5.08 44.23 -8.78
C ARG A 26 -5.35 43.20 -9.87
N TRP A 27 -5.13 41.93 -9.59
CA TRP A 27 -5.80 40.85 -10.33
C TRP A 27 -7.17 40.63 -9.70
N HIS A 28 -8.23 41.05 -10.39
CA HIS A 28 -9.59 40.60 -10.12
C HIS A 28 -9.72 39.18 -10.66
N SER A 29 -9.89 38.18 -9.78
CA SER A 29 -10.42 36.88 -10.17
C SER A 29 -11.95 36.97 -10.20
N SER A 30 -12.49 37.26 -11.39
CA SER A 30 -13.90 36.97 -11.65
C SER A 30 -14.01 35.50 -12.02
N ALA A 31 -14.46 34.70 -11.06
CA ALA A 31 -14.95 33.35 -11.30
C ALA A 31 -16.20 33.44 -12.18
N THR A 32 -16.05 33.12 -13.46
CA THR A 32 -17.16 32.70 -14.32
C THR A 32 -16.81 31.35 -14.90
N ALA A 33 -17.53 30.35 -14.43
CA ALA A 33 -17.59 29.01 -14.98
C ALA A 33 -17.94 29.10 -16.48
N ASN A 34 -16.94 28.89 -17.33
CA ASN A 34 -17.13 28.64 -18.75
C ASN A 34 -16.12 27.57 -19.16
N SER A 35 -16.61 26.33 -19.25
CA SER A 35 -16.13 25.28 -20.16
C SER A 35 -14.62 25.21 -20.38
N THR A 36 -13.87 24.81 -19.37
CA THR A 36 -12.46 24.43 -19.52
C THR A 36 -12.35 22.99 -20.03
N LEU A 37 -12.96 22.73 -21.19
CA LEU A 37 -12.47 21.72 -22.15
C LEU A 37 -11.19 22.28 -22.80
N LEU A 38 -10.21 22.67 -21.98
CA LEU A 38 -8.85 22.88 -22.45
C LEU A 38 -8.32 21.49 -22.76
N ARG A 39 -8.24 21.21 -24.07
CA ARG A 39 -7.36 20.18 -24.64
C ARG A 39 -6.12 20.08 -23.76
N LEU A 40 -5.99 18.96 -23.03
CA LEU A 40 -4.70 18.51 -22.53
C LEU A 40 -3.75 18.57 -23.73
N ARG A 41 -2.83 19.54 -23.73
CA ARG A 41 -1.63 19.41 -24.56
C ARG A 41 -1.05 18.06 -24.16
N ALA A 42 -0.84 17.16 -25.12
CA ALA A 42 0.00 15.99 -24.88
C ALA A 42 1.33 16.54 -24.35
N MET A 43 1.54 16.42 -23.04
CA MET A 43 2.76 16.90 -22.41
C MET A 43 3.84 15.95 -22.89
N SER A 44 4.84 16.51 -23.58
CA SER A 44 5.94 15.74 -24.11
C SER A 44 7.23 16.33 -23.60
N PHE A 45 8.06 15.49 -22.99
CA PHE A 45 9.36 15.84 -22.46
C PHE A 45 10.44 15.19 -23.30
N SER A 46 11.58 15.86 -23.45
CA SER A 46 12.76 15.27 -24.08
C SER A 46 13.88 15.17 -23.06
N ILE A 47 14.49 13.99 -22.99
CA ILE A 47 15.65 13.70 -22.15
C ILE A 47 16.71 13.10 -23.08
N ASP A 48 17.88 13.74 -23.13
CA ASP A 48 19.04 13.25 -23.87
C ASP A 48 20.09 12.79 -22.86
N LEU A 49 20.43 11.50 -22.91
CA LEU A 49 21.41 10.89 -22.01
C LEU A 49 22.85 11.35 -22.34
N ASP A 50 23.08 11.86 -23.55
CA ASP A 50 24.38 12.35 -23.99
C ASP A 50 24.75 13.70 -23.34
N ASP A 51 23.77 14.41 -22.76
CA ASP A 51 23.97 15.69 -22.07
C ASP A 51 24.59 15.52 -20.65
N GLY A 52 24.64 14.29 -20.13
CA GLY A 52 25.28 13.96 -18.87
C GLY A 52 24.43 14.12 -17.60
N GLU A 53 25.05 13.82 -16.45
CA GLU A 53 24.35 13.67 -15.15
C GLU A 53 23.68 14.95 -14.64
N GLU A 54 24.30 16.11 -14.86
CA GLU A 54 23.77 17.41 -14.43
C GLU A 54 22.49 17.76 -15.21
N GLN A 55 22.49 17.54 -16.53
CA GLN A 55 21.33 17.84 -17.34
C GLN A 55 20.16 16.89 -17.04
N TYR A 56 20.47 15.61 -16.78
CA TYR A 56 19.49 14.63 -16.35
C TYR A 56 18.76 15.07 -15.07
N ILE A 57 19.49 15.46 -14.02
CA ILE A 57 18.84 15.85 -12.75
C ILE A 57 18.00 17.11 -12.91
N GLU A 58 18.43 18.08 -13.72
CA GLU A 58 17.65 19.28 -14.05
C GLU A 58 16.35 18.94 -14.79
N GLN A 59 16.40 17.99 -15.72
CA GLN A 59 15.23 17.52 -16.47
C GLN A 59 14.23 16.81 -15.56
N ILE A 60 14.68 15.94 -14.65
CA ILE A 60 13.81 15.31 -13.64
C ILE A 60 13.17 16.37 -12.73
N GLN A 61 13.92 17.38 -12.29
CA GLN A 61 13.36 18.48 -11.51
C GLN A 61 12.34 19.31 -12.32
N SER A 62 12.59 19.52 -13.60
CA SER A 62 11.65 20.20 -14.50
C SER A 62 10.36 19.41 -14.69
N LEU A 63 10.48 18.09 -14.85
CA LEU A 63 9.35 17.17 -14.96
C LEU A 63 8.45 17.26 -13.70
N ARG A 64 9.04 17.19 -12.50
CA ARG A 64 8.30 17.36 -11.23
C ARG A 64 7.52 18.68 -11.19
N ARG A 65 8.16 19.81 -11.54
CA ARG A 65 7.52 21.13 -11.53
C ARG A 65 6.35 21.23 -12.51
N GLN A 66 6.46 20.59 -13.67
CA GLN A 66 5.43 20.62 -14.71
C GLN A 66 4.25 19.68 -14.42
N LEU A 67 4.50 18.57 -13.71
CA LEU A 67 3.47 17.60 -13.34
C LEU A 67 2.74 17.95 -12.05
N ALA A 68 3.32 18.77 -11.18
CA ALA A 68 2.66 19.22 -9.96
C ALA A 68 1.40 20.03 -10.31
N GLN A 69 0.24 19.58 -9.83
CA GLN A 69 -1.05 20.24 -10.03
C GLN A 69 -1.70 20.71 -8.73
N GLY A 70 -1.45 20.01 -7.62
CA GLY A 70 -2.02 20.38 -6.32
C GLY A 70 -1.12 21.31 -5.51
N GLU A 71 -1.41 21.41 -4.21
CA GLU A 71 -0.62 22.23 -3.29
C GLU A 71 0.80 21.68 -3.13
N TYR A 72 1.73 22.59 -2.88
CA TYR A 72 3.07 22.26 -2.44
C TYR A 72 3.06 22.17 -0.92
N ILE A 73 3.51 21.02 -0.40
CA ILE A 73 3.88 20.91 1.01
C ILE A 73 5.38 21.19 1.08
N GLU A 74 5.71 22.34 1.64
CA GLU A 74 7.06 22.90 1.66
C GLU A 74 7.64 23.07 0.24
N SER A 75 8.45 22.11 -0.22
CA SER A 75 9.10 22.12 -1.54
C SER A 75 8.66 20.97 -2.45
N VAL A 76 7.68 20.19 -2.03
CA VAL A 76 7.24 18.97 -2.71
C VAL A 76 5.83 19.19 -3.24
N GLY A 77 5.68 19.17 -4.58
CA GLY A 77 4.37 19.28 -5.23
C GLY A 77 3.58 17.99 -5.13
N THR A 78 2.27 18.07 -5.39
CA THR A 78 1.36 16.92 -5.49
C THR A 78 0.89 16.74 -6.94
N LEU A 79 0.73 15.49 -7.37
CA LEU A 79 0.14 15.15 -8.67
C LEU A 79 -1.35 15.48 -8.71
N ALA A 80 -1.96 15.28 -9.89
CA ALA A 80 -3.40 15.28 -10.02
C ALA A 80 -4.05 14.17 -9.16
N PRO A 81 -5.33 14.32 -8.76
CA PRO A 81 -6.05 13.22 -8.13
C PRO A 81 -6.02 11.97 -9.01
N GLN A 82 -5.85 10.81 -8.37
CA GLN A 82 -5.90 9.54 -9.07
C GLN A 82 -7.27 9.34 -9.72
N VAL A 83 -7.26 8.94 -10.98
CA VAL A 83 -8.48 8.69 -11.75
C VAL A 83 -9.09 7.36 -11.28
N PRO A 84 -10.38 7.34 -10.86
CA PRO A 84 -11.04 6.10 -10.48
C PRO A 84 -11.21 5.17 -11.68
N THR A 85 -11.46 3.89 -11.42
CA THR A 85 -11.72 2.88 -12.45
C THR A 85 -12.80 3.34 -13.44
N GLY A 86 -12.53 3.19 -14.73
CA GLY A 86 -13.44 3.64 -15.80
C GLY A 86 -13.44 5.16 -16.04
N GLY A 87 -12.71 5.94 -15.25
CA GLY A 87 -12.57 7.38 -15.42
C GLY A 87 -11.66 7.79 -16.58
N PRO A 88 -11.68 9.07 -16.98
CA PRO A 88 -10.90 9.57 -18.10
C PRO A 88 -9.41 9.70 -17.73
N LEU A 89 -8.58 8.82 -18.26
CA LEU A 89 -7.13 8.87 -18.06
C LEU A 89 -6.49 10.05 -18.79
N SER A 90 -5.42 10.55 -18.20
CA SER A 90 -4.52 11.54 -18.79
C SER A 90 -3.09 11.00 -18.79
N PHE A 91 -2.38 11.26 -19.89
CA PHE A 91 -1.03 10.75 -20.11
C PHE A 91 -0.06 11.89 -20.42
N PHE A 92 1.21 11.63 -20.21
CA PHE A 92 2.31 12.40 -20.77
C PHE A 92 3.36 11.46 -21.37
N ASP A 93 4.05 11.95 -22.39
CA ASP A 93 5.05 11.20 -23.12
C ASP A 93 6.45 11.72 -22.79
N VAL A 94 7.42 10.82 -22.66
CA VAL A 94 8.85 11.16 -22.53
C VAL A 94 9.56 10.58 -23.74
N ASN A 95 10.09 11.46 -24.60
CA ASN A 95 11.00 11.09 -25.66
C ASN A 95 12.41 11.00 -25.08
N LEU A 96 12.88 9.78 -24.89
CA LEU A 96 14.23 9.52 -24.42
C LEU A 96 15.14 9.25 -25.61
N SER A 97 16.30 9.89 -25.64
CA SER A 97 17.35 9.67 -26.64
C SER A 97 18.73 9.54 -26.01
N GLY A 98 19.67 8.97 -26.75
CA GLY A 98 21.06 8.85 -26.33
C GLY A 98 21.89 7.91 -27.20
N SER A 99 23.20 8.00 -27.04
CA SER A 99 24.17 7.22 -27.80
C SER A 99 24.65 5.98 -27.05
N VAL A 100 24.54 4.81 -27.69
CA VAL A 100 24.92 3.51 -27.11
C VAL A 100 25.76 2.74 -28.12
N GLY A 101 27.02 2.44 -27.77
CA GLY A 101 27.94 1.75 -28.68
C GLY A 101 28.17 2.48 -30.01
N GLY A 102 28.14 3.83 -29.99
CA GLY A 102 28.34 4.67 -31.17
C GLY A 102 27.11 4.83 -32.09
N SER A 103 25.95 4.29 -31.71
CA SER A 103 24.68 4.50 -32.42
C SER A 103 23.70 5.29 -31.56
N HIS A 104 22.95 6.20 -32.17
CA HIS A 104 21.94 7.00 -31.49
C HIS A 104 20.58 6.31 -31.53
N TYR A 105 19.94 6.16 -30.36
CA TYR A 105 18.63 5.54 -30.21
C TYR A 105 17.62 6.52 -29.63
N ARG A 106 16.33 6.28 -29.92
CA ARG A 106 15.23 7.06 -29.34
C ARG A 106 14.04 6.15 -29.05
N VAL A 107 13.29 6.44 -28.00
CA VAL A 107 12.02 5.77 -27.66
C VAL A 107 11.05 6.79 -27.07
N THR A 108 9.75 6.64 -27.34
CA THR A 108 8.72 7.40 -26.61
C THR A 108 8.16 6.50 -25.52
N LEU A 109 8.30 6.90 -24.27
CA LEU A 109 7.70 6.27 -23.10
C LEU A 109 6.41 7.00 -22.73
N ARG A 110 5.37 6.28 -22.32
CA ARG A 110 4.11 6.90 -21.88
C ARG A 110 3.86 6.62 -20.41
N PHE A 111 3.51 7.69 -19.71
CA PHE A 111 3.21 7.65 -18.29
C PHE A 111 1.82 8.19 -18.01
N ARG A 112 1.17 7.62 -17.01
CA ARG A 112 -0.02 8.21 -16.40
C ARG A 112 0.34 9.48 -15.63
N SER A 113 -0.42 10.55 -15.85
CA SER A 113 -0.13 11.86 -15.23
C SER A 113 -0.55 11.96 -13.77
N ASP A 114 -1.43 11.06 -13.30
CA ASP A 114 -1.98 11.07 -11.94
C ASP A 114 -1.14 10.27 -10.93
N ASN A 115 -0.37 9.28 -11.40
CA ASN A 115 0.44 8.43 -10.52
C ASN A 115 1.85 8.14 -11.04
N LEU A 116 2.27 8.63 -12.21
CA LEU A 116 3.57 8.37 -12.84
C LEU A 116 3.83 6.91 -13.27
N TYR A 117 2.80 6.06 -13.36
CA TYR A 117 2.98 4.69 -13.88
C TYR A 117 3.40 4.69 -15.34
N LEU A 118 4.46 3.93 -15.66
CA LEU A 118 4.86 3.64 -17.04
C LEU A 118 3.87 2.64 -17.62
N VAL A 119 3.04 3.06 -18.56
CA VAL A 119 1.99 2.20 -19.14
C VAL A 119 2.42 1.54 -20.44
N GLY A 120 3.45 2.06 -21.10
CA GLY A 120 3.91 1.51 -22.36
C GLY A 120 4.97 2.34 -23.04
N TRP A 121 5.43 1.84 -24.18
CA TRP A 121 6.41 2.52 -25.01
C TRP A 121 6.10 2.37 -26.50
N ARG A 122 6.68 3.27 -27.30
CA ARG A 122 6.60 3.26 -28.75
C ARG A 122 7.99 3.39 -29.35
N ARG A 123 8.28 2.49 -30.29
CA ARG A 123 9.53 2.49 -31.08
C ARG A 123 9.60 3.68 -32.03
N PRO A 124 10.82 4.10 -32.41
CA PRO A 124 11.00 5.11 -33.46
C PRO A 124 10.35 4.66 -34.76
N ASP A 125 9.73 5.60 -35.47
CA ASP A 125 9.16 5.40 -36.81
C ASP A 125 8.04 4.33 -36.89
N THR A 126 7.44 3.99 -35.75
CA THR A 126 6.27 3.11 -35.66
C THR A 126 5.05 3.85 -35.13
N ASN A 127 3.86 3.36 -35.50
CA ASN A 127 2.59 3.80 -34.94
C ASN A 127 1.99 2.72 -34.01
N VAL A 128 2.84 1.93 -33.35
CA VAL A 128 2.40 0.86 -32.44
C VAL A 128 2.87 1.17 -31.03
N TRP A 129 1.92 1.34 -30.10
CA TRP A 129 2.20 1.32 -28.68
C TRP A 129 2.27 -0.13 -28.20
N TYR A 130 3.34 -0.46 -27.49
CA TYR A 130 3.38 -1.66 -26.67
C TYR A 130 2.95 -1.27 -25.25
N GLU A 131 1.74 -1.68 -24.89
CA GLU A 131 1.14 -1.37 -23.60
C GLU A 131 1.37 -2.55 -22.65
N LEU A 132 1.82 -2.28 -21.44
CA LEU A 132 1.97 -3.30 -20.41
C LEU A 132 0.60 -3.86 -20.00
N GLY A 133 0.59 -5.12 -19.60
CA GLY A 133 -0.61 -5.83 -19.15
C GLY A 133 -1.12 -5.30 -17.80
N HIS A 134 -2.42 -5.43 -17.60
CA HIS A 134 -3.13 -4.99 -16.39
C HIS A 134 -3.45 -6.17 -15.47
N GLU A 135 -3.47 -5.91 -14.17
CA GLU A 135 -3.81 -6.89 -13.16
C GLU A 135 -5.27 -7.38 -13.33
N GLY A 136 -5.49 -8.70 -13.32
CA GLY A 136 -6.82 -9.28 -13.55
C GLY A 136 -7.32 -9.20 -15.00
N GLY A 137 -6.49 -8.70 -15.92
CA GLY A 137 -6.81 -8.50 -17.31
C GLY A 137 -7.53 -7.18 -17.58
N GLY A 138 -7.73 -6.86 -18.86
CA GLY A 138 -8.32 -5.59 -19.26
C GLY A 138 -8.14 -5.33 -20.74
N ALA A 139 -8.85 -4.33 -21.25
CA ALA A 139 -8.60 -3.82 -22.59
C ALA A 139 -7.47 -2.79 -22.56
N ALA A 140 -6.85 -2.55 -23.71
CA ALA A 140 -5.86 -1.48 -23.83
C ALA A 140 -6.43 -0.11 -23.41
N ILE A 141 -5.66 0.64 -22.61
CA ILE A 141 -5.99 1.97 -22.11
C ILE A 141 -5.44 3.09 -23.01
N ILE A 142 -4.40 2.81 -23.81
CA ILE A 142 -3.89 3.71 -24.83
C ILE A 142 -4.80 3.60 -26.07
N ARG A 143 -5.61 4.64 -26.29
CA ARG A 143 -6.62 4.70 -27.37
C ARG A 143 -6.42 5.89 -28.31
N ASP A 144 -5.16 6.17 -28.63
CA ASP A 144 -4.80 7.28 -29.52
C ASP A 144 -5.37 7.07 -30.93
N ARG A 145 -5.94 8.14 -31.49
CA ARG A 145 -6.51 8.09 -32.84
C ARG A 145 -5.39 7.87 -33.88
N GLY A 146 -5.54 6.81 -34.68
CA GLY A 146 -4.61 6.52 -35.78
C GLY A 146 -3.31 5.83 -35.34
N VAL A 147 -3.27 5.32 -34.11
CA VAL A 147 -2.17 4.55 -33.54
C VAL A 147 -2.73 3.18 -33.15
N GLU A 148 -1.96 2.13 -33.40
CA GLU A 148 -2.27 0.77 -32.94
C GLU A 148 -1.71 0.58 -31.53
N THR A 149 -2.40 -0.19 -30.71
CA THR A 149 -1.93 -0.55 -29.37
C THR A 149 -1.94 -2.07 -29.25
N GLN A 150 -0.78 -2.64 -28.97
CA GLN A 150 -0.59 -4.04 -28.64
C GLN A 150 -0.47 -4.17 -27.13
N LEU A 151 -1.50 -4.73 -26.50
CA LEU A 151 -1.46 -5.09 -25.08
C LEU A 151 -0.57 -6.32 -24.89
N LEU A 152 0.40 -6.22 -23.99
CA LEU A 152 1.38 -7.25 -23.71
C LEU A 152 0.91 -8.18 -22.58
N THR A 153 1.49 -9.38 -22.55
CA THR A 153 1.39 -10.31 -21.40
C THR A 153 2.37 -9.95 -20.27
N LEU A 154 3.32 -9.05 -20.54
CA LEU A 154 4.22 -8.49 -19.53
C LEU A 154 3.44 -7.45 -18.73
N MET A 155 3.21 -7.71 -17.44
CA MET A 155 2.39 -6.85 -16.56
C MET A 155 3.15 -5.60 -16.12
N GLU A 156 2.42 -4.58 -15.67
CA GLU A 156 2.99 -3.29 -15.23
C GLU A 156 3.45 -3.24 -13.77
N ASN A 157 3.02 -4.17 -12.92
CA ASN A 157 3.38 -4.21 -11.49
C ASN A 157 4.83 -4.69 -11.27
N TYR A 158 5.45 -4.25 -10.18
CA TYR A 158 6.85 -4.57 -9.94
C TYR A 158 7.07 -6.06 -9.69
N VAL A 159 6.16 -6.76 -9.02
CA VAL A 159 6.36 -8.20 -8.74
C VAL A 159 6.49 -9.02 -10.03
N ASP A 160 5.64 -8.77 -11.02
CA ASP A 160 5.69 -9.50 -12.29
C ASP A 160 6.87 -9.07 -13.16
N LEU A 161 7.18 -7.76 -13.17
CA LEU A 161 8.34 -7.23 -13.89
C LEU A 161 9.65 -7.80 -13.34
N THR A 162 9.85 -7.80 -12.01
CA THR A 162 11.07 -8.29 -11.38
C THR A 162 11.23 -9.79 -11.56
N ARG A 163 10.12 -10.56 -11.45
CA ARG A 163 10.10 -11.99 -11.76
C ARG A 163 10.52 -12.26 -13.21
N ALA A 164 9.94 -11.54 -14.18
CA ALA A 164 10.28 -11.69 -15.59
C ALA A 164 11.73 -11.26 -15.89
N ALA A 165 12.23 -10.25 -15.20
CA ALA A 165 13.60 -9.75 -15.33
C ALA A 165 14.66 -10.64 -14.64
N GLY A 166 14.23 -11.51 -13.72
CA GLY A 166 15.13 -12.24 -12.82
C GLY A 166 15.95 -11.30 -11.93
N TRP A 167 15.34 -10.20 -11.48
CA TRP A 167 15.92 -9.21 -10.58
C TRP A 167 15.10 -9.12 -9.31
N GLU A 168 15.72 -8.63 -8.24
CA GLU A 168 15.00 -8.06 -7.11
C GLU A 168 14.99 -6.54 -7.24
N LEU A 169 14.03 -5.87 -6.60
CA LEU A 169 13.86 -4.41 -6.74
C LEU A 169 15.03 -3.62 -6.15
N ASP A 170 15.71 -4.17 -5.14
CA ASP A 170 16.89 -3.60 -4.50
C ASP A 170 18.18 -3.80 -5.30
N ASP A 171 18.20 -4.77 -6.22
CA ASP A 171 19.35 -5.14 -7.04
C ASP A 171 19.30 -4.57 -8.47
N VAL A 172 18.30 -3.71 -8.78
CA VAL A 172 18.18 -3.10 -10.11
C VAL A 172 19.45 -2.30 -10.44
N PRO A 173 20.22 -2.67 -11.48
CA PRO A 173 21.45 -1.98 -11.81
C PRO A 173 21.16 -0.65 -12.51
N LEU A 174 21.72 0.43 -11.96
CA LEU A 174 21.50 1.80 -12.42
C LEU A 174 22.84 2.46 -12.76
N SER A 175 22.98 2.88 -14.01
CA SER A 175 24.06 3.70 -14.56
C SER A 175 23.64 4.22 -15.94
N VAL A 176 24.35 5.20 -16.51
CA VAL A 176 24.07 5.66 -17.88
C VAL A 176 24.20 4.52 -18.89
N GLN A 177 25.11 3.57 -18.67
CA GLN A 177 25.28 2.40 -19.54
C GLN A 177 24.02 1.51 -19.50
N ARG A 178 23.48 1.21 -18.32
CA ARG A 178 22.26 0.39 -18.18
C ARG A 178 21.04 1.09 -18.75
N ILE A 179 20.92 2.40 -18.53
CA ILE A 179 19.85 3.21 -19.11
C ILE A 179 19.96 3.20 -20.64
N GLY A 180 21.18 3.31 -21.19
CA GLY A 180 21.42 3.17 -22.62
C GLY A 180 21.07 1.78 -23.17
N GLU A 181 21.45 0.72 -22.48
CA GLU A 181 21.10 -0.67 -22.85
C GLU A 181 19.57 -0.88 -22.86
N ALA A 182 18.86 -0.35 -21.87
CA ALA A 182 17.41 -0.35 -21.81
C ALA A 182 16.78 0.46 -22.95
N LEU A 183 17.28 1.66 -23.22
CA LEU A 183 16.84 2.53 -24.33
C LEU A 183 16.96 1.79 -25.67
N ARG A 184 18.13 1.20 -25.94
CA ARG A 184 18.36 0.40 -27.15
C ARG A 184 17.39 -0.77 -27.23
N THR A 185 17.17 -1.47 -26.13
CA THR A 185 16.29 -2.64 -26.09
C THR A 185 14.86 -2.26 -26.45
N LEU A 186 14.28 -1.24 -25.81
CA LEU A 186 12.92 -0.79 -26.10
C LEU A 186 12.78 -0.15 -27.49
N ALA A 187 13.82 0.54 -27.98
CA ALA A 187 13.82 1.19 -29.30
C ALA A 187 13.90 0.18 -30.47
N THR A 188 14.45 -1.01 -30.25
CA THR A 188 14.72 -1.97 -31.33
C THR A 188 13.86 -3.23 -31.28
N THR A 189 13.43 -3.66 -30.09
CA THR A 189 12.69 -4.93 -29.92
C THR A 189 11.27 -4.83 -30.47
N GLU A 190 10.92 -5.73 -31.38
CA GLU A 190 9.54 -5.93 -31.83
C GLU A 190 8.85 -6.95 -30.94
N MET A 191 7.65 -6.62 -30.45
CA MET A 191 6.90 -7.51 -29.57
C MET A 191 6.08 -8.48 -30.42
N THR A 192 6.47 -9.75 -30.39
CA THR A 192 5.79 -10.86 -31.08
C THR A 192 5.50 -11.97 -30.07
N GLY A 193 4.68 -12.95 -30.45
CA GLY A 193 4.31 -14.06 -29.55
C GLY A 193 5.48 -14.92 -29.05
N GLY A 194 6.67 -14.83 -29.67
CA GLY A 194 7.88 -15.55 -29.27
C GLY A 194 8.99 -14.68 -28.67
N THR A 195 8.70 -13.40 -28.38
CA THR A 195 9.72 -12.48 -27.85
C THR A 195 10.15 -12.91 -26.44
N ASN A 196 11.46 -13.02 -26.21
CA ASN A 196 12.00 -13.20 -24.86
C ASN A 196 11.71 -11.93 -24.04
N LEU A 197 10.89 -12.07 -23.00
CA LEU A 197 10.44 -10.95 -22.18
C LEU A 197 11.48 -10.50 -21.15
N GLU A 198 12.48 -11.32 -20.80
CA GLU A 198 13.49 -10.99 -19.79
C GLU A 198 14.24 -9.67 -20.08
N PRO A 199 14.86 -9.46 -21.27
CA PRO A 199 15.54 -8.19 -21.56
C PRO A 199 14.57 -7.01 -21.64
N VAL A 200 13.32 -7.24 -22.04
CA VAL A 200 12.29 -6.19 -22.11
C VAL A 200 11.87 -5.77 -20.71
N ALA A 201 11.61 -6.73 -19.82
CA ALA A 201 11.27 -6.49 -18.42
C ALA A 201 12.37 -5.69 -17.70
N ARG A 202 13.64 -6.09 -17.88
CA ARG A 202 14.80 -5.33 -17.38
C ARG A 202 14.79 -3.88 -17.89
N ALA A 203 14.57 -3.71 -19.19
CA ALA A 203 14.54 -2.38 -19.78
C ALA A 203 13.38 -1.51 -19.26
N VAL A 204 12.19 -2.10 -19.08
CA VAL A 204 11.01 -1.41 -18.50
C VAL A 204 11.29 -0.98 -17.06
N ILE A 205 11.85 -1.85 -16.21
CA ILE A 205 12.21 -1.51 -14.83
C ILE A 205 13.25 -0.39 -14.80
N THR A 206 14.33 -0.49 -15.58
CA THR A 206 15.35 0.56 -15.65
C THR A 206 14.75 1.90 -16.07
N MET A 207 13.83 1.92 -17.03
CA MET A 207 13.14 3.14 -17.47
C MET A 207 12.18 3.70 -16.42
N ALA A 208 11.47 2.83 -15.69
CA ALA A 208 10.64 3.23 -14.56
C ALA A 208 11.49 3.91 -13.47
N PHE A 209 12.65 3.35 -13.11
CA PHE A 209 13.57 3.99 -12.16
C PHE A 209 14.13 5.32 -12.66
N THR A 210 14.50 5.37 -13.95
CA THR A 210 15.10 6.55 -14.59
C THR A 210 14.12 7.72 -14.63
N ILE A 211 12.83 7.47 -14.84
CA ILE A 211 11.84 8.54 -15.03
C ILE A 211 10.86 8.63 -13.87
N ALA A 212 10.09 7.57 -13.62
CA ALA A 212 9.02 7.58 -12.63
C ALA A 212 9.57 7.66 -11.21
N GLU A 213 10.43 6.72 -10.79
CA GLU A 213 10.94 6.69 -9.42
C GLU A 213 11.89 7.85 -9.14
N SER A 214 12.70 8.23 -10.13
CA SER A 214 13.50 9.45 -10.02
C SER A 214 12.62 10.69 -9.91
N SER A 215 11.44 10.75 -10.51
CA SER A 215 10.51 11.87 -10.31
C SER A 215 9.86 11.83 -8.93
N ARG A 216 9.37 10.66 -8.50
CA ARG A 216 8.72 10.42 -7.20
C ARG A 216 9.65 10.68 -6.02
N LEU A 217 10.91 10.26 -6.12
CA LEU A 217 11.87 10.21 -5.02
C LEU A 217 13.19 10.92 -5.38
N ARG A 218 13.56 11.91 -4.58
CA ARG A 218 14.86 12.60 -4.66
C ARG A 218 16.01 11.64 -4.37
N SER A 219 15.81 10.69 -3.46
CA SER A 219 16.79 9.64 -3.13
C SER A 219 17.18 8.83 -4.36
N ILE A 220 16.21 8.42 -5.18
CA ILE A 220 16.45 7.67 -6.43
C ILE A 220 17.13 8.54 -7.48
N SER A 221 16.63 9.76 -7.73
CA SER A 221 17.30 10.65 -8.69
C SER A 221 18.75 10.97 -8.29
N GLY A 222 19.01 11.12 -6.98
CA GLY A 222 20.34 11.33 -6.44
C GLY A 222 21.22 10.07 -6.49
N LEU A 223 20.64 8.87 -6.38
CA LEU A 223 21.35 7.62 -6.61
C LEU A 223 21.82 7.54 -8.06
N ILE A 224 20.93 7.72 -9.03
CA ILE A 224 21.27 7.66 -10.45
C ILE A 224 22.33 8.71 -10.81
N HIS A 225 22.20 9.93 -10.30
CA HIS A 225 23.20 10.98 -10.47
C HIS A 225 24.59 10.55 -9.97
N ARG A 226 24.69 9.94 -8.78
CA ARG A 226 25.98 9.46 -8.23
C ARG A 226 26.51 8.22 -8.95
N ALA A 227 25.60 7.37 -9.43
CA ALA A 227 25.91 6.12 -10.11
C ALA A 227 26.09 6.29 -11.62
N TRP A 228 26.04 7.53 -12.14
CA TRP A 228 25.95 7.79 -13.58
C TRP A 228 27.07 7.09 -14.37
N TRP A 229 28.30 7.22 -13.88
CA TRP A 229 29.51 6.60 -14.46
C TRP A 229 29.94 5.30 -13.78
N SER A 230 29.28 4.91 -12.70
CA SER A 230 29.68 3.77 -11.87
C SER A 230 28.44 3.09 -11.33
N GLU A 231 28.12 1.95 -11.92
CA GLU A 231 26.92 1.17 -11.62
C GLU A 231 26.71 0.98 -10.12
N SER A 232 25.46 1.22 -9.71
CA SER A 232 24.98 1.01 -8.36
C SER A 232 23.58 0.44 -8.38
N ALA A 233 23.09 0.01 -7.23
CA ALA A 233 21.74 -0.52 -7.06
C ALA A 233 21.04 0.22 -5.90
N PRO A 234 19.71 0.27 -5.87
CA PRO A 234 18.95 0.94 -4.81
C PRO A 234 19.29 0.42 -3.41
N GLY A 235 19.50 -0.88 -3.25
CA GLY A 235 19.53 -1.52 -1.94
C GLY A 235 18.16 -1.52 -1.25
N PRO A 236 18.05 -2.19 -0.10
CA PRO A 236 16.75 -2.49 0.53
C PRO A 236 15.97 -1.25 0.95
N HIS A 237 16.67 -0.21 1.42
CA HIS A 237 16.01 1.02 1.88
C HIS A 237 15.38 1.83 0.75
N TYR A 238 16.08 2.00 -0.38
CA TYR A 238 15.53 2.75 -1.51
C TYR A 238 14.46 1.94 -2.24
N ALA A 239 14.60 0.62 -2.34
CA ALA A 239 13.52 -0.24 -2.83
C ALA A 239 12.26 -0.14 -1.95
N SER A 240 12.42 -0.10 -0.63
CA SER A 240 11.30 0.10 0.29
C SER A 240 10.67 1.49 0.18
N GLN A 241 11.46 2.52 -0.13
CA GLN A 241 10.93 3.87 -0.43
C GLN A 241 10.09 3.88 -1.71
N VAL A 242 10.52 3.18 -2.76
CA VAL A 242 9.72 3.00 -4.00
C VAL A 242 8.38 2.33 -3.67
N ARG A 243 8.42 1.24 -2.90
CA ARG A 243 7.22 0.51 -2.46
C ARG A 243 6.31 1.30 -1.53
N SER A 244 6.80 2.35 -0.87
CA SER A 244 6.03 3.11 0.14
C SER A 244 5.62 4.51 -0.33
N TRP A 245 5.73 4.81 -1.63
CA TRP A 245 5.60 6.20 -2.09
C TRP A 245 4.24 6.82 -1.78
N ALA A 246 3.13 6.11 -1.95
CA ALA A 246 1.81 6.64 -1.62
C ALA A 246 1.58 6.67 -0.11
N ARG A 247 1.98 5.64 0.65
CA ARG A 247 1.92 5.68 2.13
C ARG A 247 2.74 6.86 2.69
N LEU A 248 3.92 7.11 2.15
CA LEU A 248 4.78 8.23 2.54
C LEU A 248 4.16 9.58 2.15
N SER A 249 3.60 9.69 0.95
CA SER A 249 2.86 10.88 0.50
C SER A 249 1.67 11.17 1.41
N ASN A 250 0.95 10.12 1.84
CA ASN A 250 -0.18 10.18 2.74
C ASN A 250 0.25 10.66 4.14
N ALA A 251 1.27 10.05 4.73
CA ALA A 251 1.80 10.46 6.03
C ALA A 251 2.20 11.95 6.06
N VAL A 252 2.85 12.44 5.00
CA VAL A 252 3.21 13.87 4.85
C VAL A 252 1.95 14.75 4.79
N GLN A 253 1.02 14.43 3.90
CA GLN A 253 -0.20 15.22 3.72
C GLN A 253 -1.06 15.25 4.98
N ARG A 254 -1.23 14.12 5.67
CA ARG A 254 -2.01 14.03 6.91
C ARG A 254 -1.36 14.79 8.07
N THR A 255 -0.06 14.61 8.26
CA THR A 255 0.70 15.36 9.28
C THR A 255 0.50 16.86 9.06
N ARG A 256 0.63 17.30 7.81
CA ARG A 256 0.65 18.71 7.46
C ARG A 256 -0.72 19.39 7.38
N ASN A 257 -1.70 18.72 6.77
CA ASN A 257 -2.99 19.31 6.41
C ASN A 257 -4.05 19.03 7.49
N GLU A 258 -3.99 17.86 8.11
CA GLU A 258 -4.91 17.45 9.18
C GLU A 258 -4.32 17.74 10.57
N GLY A 259 -2.99 17.87 10.64
CA GLY A 259 -2.30 18.17 11.89
C GLY A 259 -2.13 16.97 12.80
N HIS A 260 -2.15 15.76 12.21
CA HIS A 260 -1.82 14.52 12.89
C HIS A 260 -0.34 14.50 13.31
N THR A 261 -0.03 13.70 14.33
CA THR A 261 1.37 13.35 14.60
C THR A 261 1.91 12.55 13.43
N TRP A 262 3.20 12.74 13.11
CA TRP A 262 3.89 11.91 12.12
C TRP A 262 3.68 10.43 12.44
N ASP A 263 3.09 9.71 11.49
CA ASP A 263 2.68 8.32 11.64
C ASP A 263 3.10 7.54 10.39
N PHE A 264 4.36 7.09 10.42
CA PHE A 264 4.98 6.34 9.35
C PHE A 264 6.08 5.45 9.92
N GLU A 265 5.95 4.14 9.71
CA GLU A 265 6.94 3.15 10.13
C GLU A 265 8.18 3.22 9.23
N GLY A 266 9.28 3.68 9.82
CA GLY A 266 10.52 4.03 9.13
C GLY A 266 11.51 2.90 8.96
N ASP A 267 11.32 1.76 9.63
CA ASP A 267 12.29 0.64 9.70
C ASP A 267 12.79 0.20 8.32
N SER A 268 11.87 -0.05 7.37
CA SER A 268 12.21 -0.51 6.03
C SER A 268 12.82 0.59 5.14
N THR A 269 12.41 1.85 5.33
CA THR A 269 12.75 2.97 4.43
C THR A 269 13.89 3.86 4.93
N ASN A 270 14.25 3.75 6.21
CA ASN A 270 15.08 4.68 6.96
C ASN A 270 14.53 6.13 6.98
N ILE A 271 13.21 6.29 6.99
CA ILE A 271 12.53 7.60 7.08
C ILE A 271 11.76 7.65 8.40
N TRP A 272 12.26 8.42 9.35
CA TRP A 272 11.75 8.43 10.73
C TRP A 272 11.01 9.71 11.12
N SER A 273 11.01 10.70 10.22
CA SER A 273 10.44 12.01 10.51
C SER A 273 9.80 12.64 9.27
N PHE A 274 8.89 13.58 9.52
CA PHE A 274 8.32 14.44 8.48
C PHE A 274 9.41 15.14 7.65
N VAL A 275 10.48 15.63 8.28
CA VAL A 275 11.57 16.32 7.58
C VAL A 275 12.33 15.36 6.66
N ASP A 276 12.60 14.13 7.09
CA ASP A 276 13.25 13.12 6.26
C ASP A 276 12.38 12.72 5.08
N ALA A 277 11.06 12.62 5.28
CA ALA A 277 10.10 12.37 4.22
C ALA A 277 10.11 13.49 3.17
N ILE A 278 10.08 14.77 3.59
CA ILE A 278 10.18 15.92 2.68
C ILE A 278 11.51 15.90 1.91
N ARG A 279 12.62 15.47 2.52
CA ARG A 279 13.91 15.34 1.83
C ARG A 279 13.93 14.19 0.82
N ALA A 280 13.25 13.08 1.12
CA ALA A 280 13.18 11.91 0.25
C ALA A 280 12.23 12.12 -0.94
N LEU A 281 11.09 12.79 -0.76
CA LEU A 281 10.08 12.96 -1.79
C LEU A 281 10.46 14.02 -2.84
N GLY A 282 10.27 13.68 -4.12
CA GLY A 282 10.39 14.58 -5.27
C GLY A 282 9.06 15.16 -5.71
N ILE A 283 8.01 14.34 -5.74
CA ILE A 283 6.61 14.72 -5.98
C ILE A 283 5.72 13.69 -5.27
N MET A 284 4.56 14.11 -4.75
CA MET A 284 3.65 13.27 -3.97
C MET A 284 2.48 12.77 -4.79
N HIS A 285 2.01 11.57 -4.46
CA HIS A 285 0.66 11.12 -4.78
C HIS A 285 -0.35 12.00 -4.05
N LEU A 286 -1.42 12.45 -4.71
CA LEU A 286 -2.45 13.25 -4.05
C LEU A 286 -3.45 12.34 -3.34
N VAL A 287 -3.51 12.47 -2.01
CA VAL A 287 -4.53 11.80 -1.20
C VAL A 287 -5.82 12.60 -1.29
N SER A 288 -6.90 11.95 -1.73
CA SER A 288 -8.21 12.60 -1.82
C SER A 288 -8.70 12.98 -0.42
N THR A 289 -8.60 14.26 -0.07
CA THR A 289 -9.12 14.81 1.17
C THR A 289 -10.52 15.36 0.92
N ALA A 290 -11.54 14.75 1.50
CA ALA A 290 -12.93 15.12 1.24
C ALA A 290 -13.36 16.45 1.90
N ARG A 291 -12.48 17.22 2.58
CA ARG A 291 -12.88 18.39 3.39
C ARG A 291 -11.86 19.55 3.40
N PRO A 292 -12.32 20.80 3.63
CA PRO A 292 -11.49 21.98 3.43
C PRO A 292 -10.39 22.15 4.47
N HIS A 293 -9.25 22.64 3.99
CA HIS A 293 -8.01 22.98 4.68
C HIS A 293 -8.19 23.71 6.03
N ARG A 294 -7.49 23.23 7.05
CA ARG A 294 -7.18 24.01 8.27
C ARG A 294 -5.92 24.84 8.03
N SER A 295 -5.72 25.87 8.85
CA SER A 295 -4.57 26.77 8.78
C SER A 295 -3.22 26.03 8.77
N VAL A 296 -2.44 26.30 7.73
CA VAL A 296 -1.03 25.97 7.48
C VAL A 296 -0.18 25.99 8.77
N ARG A 297 0.39 24.84 9.19
CA ARG A 297 1.40 24.73 10.27
C ARG A 297 2.81 24.80 9.68
N SER A 298 3.79 25.43 10.34
CA SER A 298 5.16 25.49 9.80
C SER A 298 6.01 24.28 10.20
N VAL A 299 7.09 23.98 9.47
CA VAL A 299 8.09 22.95 9.82
C VAL A 299 8.64 23.13 11.25
N ALA A 300 8.77 24.39 11.70
CA ALA A 300 9.23 24.71 13.05
C ALA A 300 8.21 24.33 14.14
N ASP A 301 6.92 24.34 13.81
CA ASP A 301 5.84 23.94 14.72
C ASP A 301 5.77 22.41 14.84
N GLU A 302 6.04 21.68 13.75
CA GLU A 302 5.96 20.21 13.72
C GLU A 302 7.17 19.53 14.36
N ALA A 303 8.38 20.10 14.22
CA ALA A 303 9.60 19.60 14.85
C ALA A 303 9.57 19.61 16.40
N ASN A 304 8.63 20.34 17.01
CA ASN A 304 8.48 20.50 18.47
C ASN A 304 7.20 19.86 19.04
N SER A 305 6.43 19.12 18.24
CA SER A 305 5.08 18.68 18.59
C SER A 305 5.00 17.42 19.47
N SER A 306 5.67 17.42 20.62
CA SER A 306 5.44 16.42 21.69
C SER A 306 4.33 16.80 22.67
N GLN A 307 3.77 18.02 22.56
CA GLN A 307 2.69 18.49 23.41
C GLN A 307 1.75 19.39 22.59
N MET A 308 0.58 18.88 22.19
CA MET A 308 -0.72 19.58 22.11
C MET A 308 -1.68 18.84 21.17
N ALA A 309 -2.39 17.84 21.71
CA ALA A 309 -3.56 17.24 21.09
C ALA A 309 -4.75 17.32 22.06
N THR A 310 -5.28 18.53 22.27
CA THR A 310 -6.56 18.73 22.96
C THR A 310 -7.48 19.58 22.07
N SER A 311 -8.15 18.92 21.14
CA SER A 311 -9.27 19.49 20.40
C SER A 311 -10.35 18.43 20.27
N ASN A 312 -11.41 18.55 21.08
CA ASN A 312 -12.62 17.75 20.99
C ASN A 312 -13.41 18.13 19.73
N THR A 313 -13.10 17.55 18.57
CA THR A 313 -14.17 17.33 17.58
C THR A 313 -14.08 15.94 16.97
N THR A 314 -15.25 15.37 16.77
CA THR A 314 -15.56 14.06 16.21
C THR A 314 -15.53 14.05 14.67
N ALA A 315 -14.78 14.95 14.04
CA ALA A 315 -14.83 15.17 12.59
C ALA A 315 -13.52 14.84 11.84
N TRP A 316 -12.54 14.20 12.48
CA TRP A 316 -11.13 14.26 12.08
C TRP A 316 -10.35 12.93 12.10
N ALA A 317 -10.84 11.91 11.41
CA ALA A 317 -9.93 10.86 10.98
C ALA A 317 -10.38 10.34 9.63
N GLN A 318 -9.72 10.81 8.58
CA GLN A 318 -9.57 9.96 7.41
C GLN A 318 -8.72 8.77 7.89
N GLY A 319 -9.23 7.57 7.69
CA GLY A 319 -8.49 6.34 7.88
C GLY A 319 -7.38 6.20 6.86
N GLN A 320 -6.90 4.99 6.68
CA GLN A 320 -5.88 4.65 5.70
C GLN A 320 -6.38 3.52 4.81
N PRO A 321 -5.83 3.37 3.60
CA PRO A 321 -6.10 2.19 2.82
C PRO A 321 -5.53 0.95 3.52
N LEU A 322 -6.39 -0.03 3.84
CA LEU A 322 -6.03 -1.24 4.58
C LEU A 322 -6.56 -2.50 3.87
N LEU A 323 -5.83 -3.60 4.02
CA LEU A 323 -6.20 -4.92 3.53
C LEU A 323 -6.79 -5.77 4.66
N GLU A 324 -7.89 -6.45 4.39
CA GLU A 324 -8.45 -7.50 5.24
C GLU A 324 -8.55 -8.80 4.43
N ILE A 325 -7.98 -9.89 4.94
CA ILE A 325 -8.17 -11.24 4.40
C ILE A 325 -9.20 -11.94 5.27
N PHE A 326 -10.31 -12.37 4.67
CA PHE A 326 -11.42 -13.01 5.38
C PHE A 326 -11.18 -14.50 5.57
N HIS A 327 -10.84 -15.19 4.48
CA HIS A 327 -10.63 -16.63 4.52
C HIS A 327 -9.78 -17.13 3.35
N VAL A 328 -9.19 -18.30 3.57
CA VAL A 328 -8.63 -19.17 2.53
C VAL A 328 -9.44 -20.46 2.57
N ARG A 329 -10.21 -20.74 1.51
CA ARG A 329 -11.03 -21.96 1.40
C ARG A 329 -10.30 -22.98 0.54
N ILE A 330 -10.22 -24.22 0.98
CA ILE A 330 -9.64 -25.31 0.19
C ILE A 330 -10.69 -25.77 -0.83
N GLU A 331 -10.40 -25.68 -2.13
CA GLU A 331 -11.32 -26.16 -3.18
C GLU A 331 -11.04 -27.61 -3.55
N ASN A 332 -9.76 -27.93 -3.69
CA ASN A 332 -9.29 -29.27 -4.02
C ASN A 332 -7.94 -29.51 -3.34
N ILE A 333 -7.81 -30.66 -2.70
CA ILE A 333 -6.57 -31.22 -2.19
C ILE A 333 -6.48 -32.56 -2.89
N ASP A 334 -5.73 -32.64 -4.00
CA ASP A 334 -5.37 -33.85 -4.77
C ASP A 334 -6.45 -34.95 -5.02
N SER A 335 -7.73 -34.63 -4.86
CA SER A 335 -8.87 -35.56 -4.75
C SER A 335 -8.97 -36.35 -3.43
N GLU A 336 -8.24 -35.96 -2.37
CA GLU A 336 -8.39 -36.44 -1.00
C GLU A 336 -9.50 -35.72 -0.21
N ASP A 337 -10.07 -36.44 0.76
CA ASP A 337 -11.06 -35.94 1.73
C ASP A 337 -11.05 -36.82 3.01
N PRO A 338 -10.42 -36.39 4.11
CA PRO A 338 -9.61 -35.18 4.27
C PRO A 338 -8.16 -35.37 3.77
N GLY A 339 -7.49 -34.28 3.41
CA GLY A 339 -6.03 -34.23 3.22
C GLY A 339 -5.30 -33.62 4.43
N GLN A 340 -3.99 -33.53 4.35
CA GLN A 340 -3.03 -33.12 5.38
C GLN A 340 -2.30 -31.80 5.02
N LEU A 341 -2.99 -30.68 5.17
CA LEU A 341 -2.51 -29.36 4.77
C LEU A 341 -1.36 -28.82 5.65
N TYR A 342 -0.27 -28.41 5.00
CA TYR A 342 0.79 -27.58 5.58
C TYR A 342 1.23 -26.46 4.61
N GLY A 343 2.17 -25.61 5.04
CA GLY A 343 2.74 -24.55 4.20
C GLY A 343 2.55 -23.16 4.79
N THR A 344 2.47 -22.14 3.93
CA THR A 344 2.36 -20.75 4.37
C THR A 344 1.40 -19.90 3.55
N VAL A 345 0.74 -18.96 4.24
CA VAL A 345 0.04 -17.81 3.66
C VAL A 345 0.67 -16.55 4.25
N ARG A 346 1.20 -15.68 3.39
CA ARG A 346 1.92 -14.47 3.80
C ARG A 346 1.45 -13.28 2.98
N VAL A 347 1.56 -12.08 3.54
CA VAL A 347 1.33 -10.83 2.82
C VAL A 347 2.64 -10.05 2.78
N VAL A 348 3.00 -9.55 1.61
CA VAL A 348 4.10 -8.60 1.44
C VAL A 348 3.48 -7.27 1.00
N ASP A 349 3.54 -6.27 1.87
CA ASP A 349 3.08 -4.90 1.61
C ASP A 349 4.26 -3.91 1.73
N SER A 350 3.97 -2.60 1.72
CA SER A 350 4.99 -1.55 1.80
C SER A 350 5.69 -1.43 3.15
N ILE A 351 5.16 -2.08 4.20
CA ILE A 351 5.80 -2.16 5.52
C ILE A 351 6.77 -3.34 5.56
N GLY A 352 6.35 -4.50 5.04
CA GLY A 352 7.16 -5.69 4.96
C GLY A 352 6.33 -6.97 4.83
N THR A 353 6.89 -8.09 5.28
CA THR A 353 6.21 -9.38 5.25
C THR A 353 5.45 -9.65 6.55
N ALA A 354 4.16 -9.94 6.46
CA ALA A 354 3.32 -10.41 7.56
C ALA A 354 2.91 -11.87 7.35
N SER A 355 2.99 -12.68 8.40
CA SER A 355 2.50 -14.07 8.37
C SER A 355 1.00 -14.08 8.67
N ILE A 356 0.22 -14.75 7.81
CA ILE A 356 -1.23 -14.93 8.01
C ILE A 356 -1.52 -16.33 8.56
N TRP A 357 -0.80 -17.32 8.05
CA TRP A 357 -0.88 -18.70 8.51
C TRP A 357 0.40 -19.44 8.13
N ALA A 358 0.85 -20.35 9.01
CA ALA A 358 1.97 -21.21 8.72
C ALA A 358 1.90 -22.53 9.49
N ARG A 359 2.23 -23.64 8.82
CA ARG A 359 2.47 -24.95 9.43
C ARG A 359 3.68 -25.60 8.78
N ALA A 360 4.53 -26.19 9.60
CA ALA A 360 5.62 -27.02 9.10
C ALA A 360 5.07 -28.33 8.54
N GLN A 361 5.84 -28.99 7.68
CA GLN A 361 5.46 -30.23 7.01
C GLN A 361 4.91 -31.31 7.95
N HIS A 362 5.49 -31.47 9.14
CA HIS A 362 5.06 -32.48 10.11
C HIS A 362 4.10 -31.95 11.19
N ASP A 363 3.71 -30.67 11.10
CA ASP A 363 2.69 -30.03 11.93
C ASP A 363 1.43 -29.75 11.10
N TYR A 364 1.18 -30.58 10.08
CA TYR A 364 0.03 -30.46 9.19
C TYR A 364 -1.30 -30.50 9.96
N ILE A 365 -2.34 -29.97 9.33
CA ILE A 365 -3.72 -30.08 9.83
C ILE A 365 -4.55 -30.93 8.88
N SER A 366 -5.46 -31.73 9.43
CA SER A 366 -6.45 -32.45 8.61
C SER A 366 -7.54 -31.48 8.16
N ILE A 367 -7.76 -31.37 6.85
CA ILE A 367 -8.73 -30.43 6.27
C ILE A 367 -9.43 -31.05 5.05
N LYS A 368 -10.66 -30.64 4.76
CA LYS A 368 -11.44 -31.15 3.63
C LYS A 368 -11.65 -30.09 2.56
N PRO A 369 -11.89 -30.49 1.29
CA PRO A 369 -12.47 -29.60 0.30
C PRO A 369 -13.75 -28.91 0.83
N GLY A 370 -13.83 -27.60 0.66
CA GLY A 370 -14.89 -26.73 1.17
C GLY A 370 -14.60 -26.10 2.54
N ASP A 371 -13.64 -26.62 3.31
CA ASP A 371 -13.29 -26.08 4.61
C ASP A 371 -12.42 -24.82 4.49
N PHE A 372 -12.45 -24.00 5.54
CA PHE A 372 -11.65 -22.78 5.66
C PHE A 372 -10.43 -23.02 6.55
N VAL A 373 -9.28 -22.51 6.12
CA VAL A 373 -8.08 -22.45 6.97
C VAL A 373 -8.32 -21.44 8.08
N LEU A 374 -8.10 -21.86 9.35
CA LEU A 374 -8.15 -20.95 10.49
C LEU A 374 -6.94 -20.03 10.48
N LEU A 375 -7.11 -18.80 9.99
CA LEU A 375 -6.06 -17.81 9.88
C LEU A 375 -5.68 -17.27 11.28
N GLU A 376 -4.38 -17.20 11.57
CA GLU A 376 -3.84 -16.84 12.89
C GLU A 376 -3.16 -15.46 12.91
N GLY A 377 -2.95 -14.88 11.73
CA GLY A 377 -2.44 -13.53 11.54
C GLY A 377 -3.48 -12.60 10.91
N PRO A 378 -3.09 -11.35 10.64
CA PRO A 378 -1.75 -10.79 10.85
C PRO A 378 -1.52 -10.33 12.31
N ASP A 379 -0.25 -10.14 12.68
CA ASP A 379 0.21 -9.55 13.94
C ASP A 379 0.29 -8.01 13.91
N ARG A 380 0.07 -7.41 12.74
CA ARG A 380 -0.05 -5.97 12.48
C ARG A 380 -1.14 -5.67 11.46
N ALA A 381 -1.49 -4.39 11.31
CA ALA A 381 -2.33 -3.96 10.20
C ALA A 381 -1.61 -4.17 8.85
N LEU A 382 -2.36 -4.55 7.83
CA LEU A 382 -1.88 -4.70 6.45
C LEU A 382 -2.30 -3.46 5.66
N THR A 383 -1.34 -2.79 5.03
CA THR A 383 -1.64 -1.57 4.27
C THR A 383 -1.96 -1.90 2.82
N ALA A 384 -2.99 -1.24 2.27
CA ALA A 384 -3.36 -1.28 0.87
C ALA A 384 -3.02 0.02 0.13
N ALA A 385 -2.21 0.90 0.73
CA ALA A 385 -1.92 2.21 0.16
C ALA A 385 -0.98 2.14 -1.05
N ASP A 386 -0.19 1.07 -1.14
CA ASP A 386 0.76 0.79 -2.20
C ASP A 386 0.56 -0.65 -2.71
N GLU A 387 1.35 -1.07 -3.71
CA GLU A 387 1.35 -2.43 -4.23
C GLU A 387 1.62 -3.46 -3.12
N LEU A 388 0.81 -4.52 -3.08
CA LEU A 388 0.96 -5.63 -2.16
C LEU A 388 0.70 -6.98 -2.84
N SER A 389 1.14 -8.04 -2.17
CA SER A 389 0.93 -9.41 -2.64
C SER A 389 0.55 -10.36 -1.50
N ILE A 390 -0.45 -11.21 -1.74
CA ILE A 390 -0.79 -12.35 -0.88
C ILE A 390 -0.16 -13.59 -1.50
N GLN A 391 0.84 -14.15 -0.83
CA GLN A 391 1.65 -15.26 -1.31
C GLN A 391 1.21 -16.55 -0.62
N LEU A 392 0.97 -17.58 -1.44
CA LEU A 392 0.53 -18.89 -1.00
C LEU A 392 1.53 -19.95 -1.46
N ASP A 393 1.94 -20.79 -0.53
CA ASP A 393 2.74 -21.99 -0.76
C ASP A 393 2.17 -23.08 0.16
N LEU A 394 1.14 -23.75 -0.33
CA LEU A 394 0.33 -24.72 0.41
C LEU A 394 0.47 -26.10 -0.21
N TRP A 395 0.62 -27.10 0.66
CA TRP A 395 0.97 -28.46 0.28
C TRP A 395 0.16 -29.46 1.08
N ASP A 396 -0.06 -30.62 0.48
CA ASP A 396 -0.55 -31.80 1.16
C ASP A 396 0.60 -32.71 1.56
N TYR A 397 0.64 -33.12 2.83
CA TYR A 397 1.66 -34.01 3.32
C TYR A 397 1.32 -35.45 2.99
N ASP A 398 2.30 -36.18 2.46
CA ASP A 398 2.09 -37.55 2.02
C ASP A 398 3.13 -38.51 2.61
N SER A 399 2.66 -39.63 3.19
CA SER A 399 3.57 -40.55 3.91
C SER A 399 4.26 -41.56 3.02
N LEU A 400 3.69 -41.84 1.85
CA LEU A 400 4.13 -42.88 0.90
C LEU A 400 4.47 -42.33 -0.50
N SER A 401 4.15 -41.06 -0.75
CA SER A 401 4.43 -40.31 -1.98
C SER A 401 5.22 -39.04 -1.64
N PRO A 402 5.73 -38.31 -2.64
CA PRO A 402 6.07 -36.90 -2.46
C PRO A 402 4.83 -36.07 -2.13
N ASP A 403 5.01 -35.04 -1.31
CA ASP A 403 3.96 -34.07 -0.97
C ASP A 403 3.43 -33.33 -2.20
N ASP A 404 2.13 -33.07 -2.21
CA ASP A 404 1.41 -32.53 -3.36
C ASP A 404 1.15 -31.03 -3.23
N ALA A 405 1.54 -30.25 -4.25
CA ALA A 405 1.34 -28.81 -4.26
C ALA A 405 -0.15 -28.47 -4.46
N ILE A 406 -0.79 -28.00 -3.39
CA ILE A 406 -2.21 -27.60 -3.39
C ILE A 406 -2.37 -26.21 -4.00
N ALA A 407 -1.55 -25.24 -3.58
CA ALA A 407 -1.62 -23.88 -4.11
C ALA A 407 -0.25 -23.20 -4.04
N GLN A 408 0.27 -22.80 -5.20
CA GLN A 408 1.53 -22.09 -5.31
C GLN A 408 1.35 -20.88 -6.21
N GLY A 409 1.30 -19.70 -5.60
CA GLY A 409 1.06 -18.50 -6.36
C GLY A 409 0.93 -17.24 -5.54
N THR A 410 0.54 -16.19 -6.24
CA THR A 410 0.47 -14.86 -5.65
C THR A 410 -0.77 -14.15 -6.15
N VAL A 411 -1.59 -13.65 -5.22
CA VAL A 411 -2.66 -12.70 -5.51
C VAL A 411 -2.08 -11.30 -5.34
N GLN A 412 -2.13 -10.51 -6.40
CA GLN A 412 -1.67 -9.13 -6.36
C GLN A 412 -2.80 -8.19 -5.92
N PHE A 413 -2.41 -7.00 -5.49
CA PHE A 413 -3.27 -5.84 -5.47
C PHE A 413 -2.40 -4.61 -5.74
N ASN A 414 -2.58 -4.00 -6.90
CA ASN A 414 -1.93 -2.76 -7.26
C ASN A 414 -2.93 -1.59 -7.26
N PRO A 415 -2.90 -0.70 -6.26
CA PRO A 415 -3.84 0.43 -6.20
C PRO A 415 -3.64 1.45 -7.32
N PHE A 416 -2.55 1.37 -8.08
CA PHE A 416 -2.25 2.29 -9.18
C PHE A 416 -2.65 1.76 -10.55
N ASP A 417 -2.99 0.47 -10.68
CA ASP A 417 -3.55 -0.11 -11.89
C ASP A 417 -4.94 0.51 -12.16
N TYR A 418 -5.30 0.66 -13.43
CA TYR A 418 -6.55 1.33 -13.82
C TYR A 418 -7.81 0.53 -13.47
N TYR A 419 -7.71 -0.80 -13.46
CA TYR A 419 -8.83 -1.72 -13.26
C TYR A 419 -9.00 -2.14 -11.80
N THR A 420 -8.00 -1.89 -10.96
CA THR A 420 -8.08 -2.17 -9.51
C THR A 420 -9.19 -1.36 -8.84
N GLN A 421 -9.96 -2.05 -8.00
CA GLN A 421 -11.06 -1.47 -7.24
C GLN A 421 -10.81 -1.67 -5.74
N TYR A 422 -10.89 -0.57 -4.99
CA TYR A 422 -11.08 -0.61 -3.55
C TYR A 422 -12.54 -0.94 -3.21
N ASP A 423 -12.78 -1.22 -1.93
CA ASP A 423 -14.12 -1.24 -1.32
C ASP A 423 -15.03 -2.30 -1.99
N SER A 424 -14.42 -3.39 -2.44
CA SER A 424 -15.09 -4.48 -3.13
C SER A 424 -14.43 -5.81 -2.79
N THR A 425 -15.18 -6.72 -2.17
CA THR A 425 -14.70 -8.06 -1.81
C THR A 425 -14.30 -8.83 -3.05
N GLN A 426 -13.04 -9.24 -3.11
CA GLN A 426 -12.47 -10.06 -4.17
C GLN A 426 -12.40 -11.52 -3.71
N ASN A 427 -12.68 -12.42 -4.65
CA ASN A 427 -12.38 -13.84 -4.52
C ASN A 427 -11.40 -14.21 -5.64
N ARG A 428 -10.27 -14.81 -5.28
CA ARG A 428 -9.21 -15.19 -6.22
C ARG A 428 -8.80 -16.62 -5.97
N GLN A 429 -8.95 -17.43 -7.01
CA GLN A 429 -8.47 -18.80 -7.00
C GLN A 429 -6.96 -18.83 -7.24
N VAL A 430 -6.25 -19.61 -6.43
CA VAL A 430 -4.82 -19.91 -6.61
C VAL A 430 -4.70 -21.41 -6.77
N ASN A 431 -4.09 -21.83 -7.89
CA ASN A 431 -3.95 -23.24 -8.23
C ASN A 431 -2.55 -23.74 -7.88
N GLY A 432 -2.47 -24.99 -7.45
CA GLY A 432 -1.26 -25.81 -7.46
C GLY A 432 -1.32 -26.83 -8.58
N GLU A 433 -0.34 -27.73 -8.62
CA GLU A 433 -0.35 -28.83 -9.59
C GLU A 433 -1.48 -29.83 -9.29
N TYR A 434 -1.77 -30.04 -8.00
CA TYR A 434 -2.70 -31.07 -7.53
C TYR A 434 -3.92 -30.50 -6.79
N GLY A 435 -3.99 -29.19 -6.59
CA GLY A 435 -5.07 -28.58 -5.82
C GLY A 435 -5.40 -27.16 -6.24
N SER A 436 -6.32 -26.57 -5.48
CA SER A 436 -6.58 -25.13 -5.53
C SER A 436 -7.23 -24.62 -4.26
N VAL A 437 -7.10 -23.32 -4.05
CA VAL A 437 -7.72 -22.59 -2.94
C VAL A 437 -8.34 -21.30 -3.43
N ASP A 438 -9.40 -20.86 -2.76
CA ASP A 438 -10.01 -19.55 -2.96
C ASP A 438 -9.64 -18.61 -1.81
N VAL A 439 -9.02 -17.47 -2.16
CA VAL A 439 -8.67 -16.39 -1.22
C VAL A 439 -9.71 -15.29 -1.31
N SER A 440 -10.36 -14.97 -0.19
CA SER A 440 -11.31 -13.86 -0.06
C SER A 440 -10.71 -12.71 0.71
N TYR A 441 -10.71 -11.52 0.11
CA TYR A 441 -10.11 -10.33 0.71
C TYR A 441 -10.82 -9.05 0.26
N VAL A 442 -10.58 -7.96 0.97
CA VAL A 442 -10.94 -6.61 0.54
C VAL A 442 -9.80 -5.65 0.83
N ALA A 443 -9.49 -4.80 -0.14
CA ALA A 443 -8.71 -3.60 0.09
C ALA A 443 -9.69 -2.45 0.28
N MET A 444 -9.71 -1.86 1.46
CA MET A 444 -10.54 -0.70 1.79
C MET A 444 -9.77 0.58 1.49
N SER A 445 -10.41 1.57 0.88
CA SER A 445 -9.75 2.86 0.58
C SER A 445 -9.63 3.76 1.81
N ASP A 446 -10.55 3.60 2.77
CA ASP A 446 -10.62 4.40 3.99
C ASP A 446 -11.03 3.55 5.20
N ALA A 447 -10.05 3.08 5.98
CA ALA A 447 -10.26 2.18 7.10
C ALA A 447 -9.38 2.49 8.32
N LEU A 448 -9.83 2.07 9.49
CA LEU A 448 -9.02 1.94 10.70
C LEU A 448 -8.79 0.47 11.00
N TYR A 449 -7.68 0.14 11.66
CA TYR A 449 -7.55 -1.20 12.21
C TYR A 449 -8.02 -1.22 13.67
N ALA A 450 -8.68 -2.32 14.02
CA ALA A 450 -9.19 -2.60 15.33
C ALA A 450 -8.37 -3.73 15.95
N GLN A 451 -7.77 -3.45 17.11
CA GLN A 451 -7.24 -4.49 17.99
C GLN A 451 -8.34 -4.95 18.94
N VAL A 452 -8.74 -6.21 18.80
CA VAL A 452 -9.80 -6.85 19.58
C VAL A 452 -9.21 -7.65 20.74
N THR A 453 -9.77 -7.48 21.93
CA THR A 453 -9.51 -8.31 23.09
C THR A 453 -10.84 -8.78 23.67
N VAL A 454 -10.95 -10.05 24.02
CA VAL A 454 -12.13 -10.59 24.70
C VAL A 454 -11.70 -11.09 26.08
N VAL A 455 -12.36 -10.57 27.12
CA VAL A 455 -12.10 -10.92 28.52
C VAL A 455 -13.30 -11.71 29.04
N LEU A 456 -13.05 -12.89 29.59
CA LEU A 456 -14.08 -13.64 30.31
C LEU A 456 -14.40 -12.89 31.61
N ILE A 457 -15.66 -12.55 31.85
CA ILE A 457 -16.06 -11.94 33.12
C ILE A 457 -16.64 -13.00 34.06
N ASN A 458 -17.46 -13.91 33.53
CA ASN A 458 -17.96 -15.09 34.21
C ASN A 458 -18.21 -16.20 33.18
N GLY A 459 -17.81 -17.45 33.46
CA GLY A 459 -18.19 -18.62 32.67
C GLY A 459 -19.59 -19.09 33.09
N ASP A 460 -19.69 -19.43 34.37
CA ASP A 460 -20.85 -20.07 35.01
C ASP A 460 -20.69 -20.12 36.56
N ASP A 461 -19.90 -19.20 37.13
CA ASP A 461 -19.41 -19.23 38.53
C ASP A 461 -18.30 -20.27 38.83
N GLU A 462 -17.72 -20.92 37.82
CA GLU A 462 -16.51 -21.73 37.94
C GLU A 462 -15.20 -20.96 37.66
N ASP A 463 -14.08 -21.49 38.21
CA ASP A 463 -12.73 -20.98 38.00
C ASP A 463 -11.71 -22.14 37.93
N PRO A 464 -11.14 -22.45 36.75
CA PRO A 464 -11.35 -21.80 35.46
C PRO A 464 -12.58 -22.35 34.70
N ALA A 465 -13.22 -21.50 33.88
CA ALA A 465 -14.21 -21.93 32.89
C ALA A 465 -13.55 -22.71 31.75
N ASN A 466 -14.17 -23.78 31.28
CA ASN A 466 -13.71 -24.65 30.19
C ASN A 466 -14.28 -24.15 28.85
N VAL A 467 -13.79 -22.98 28.39
CA VAL A 467 -14.38 -22.23 27.28
C VAL A 467 -14.19 -22.91 25.92
N TYR A 468 -15.28 -23.13 25.19
CA TYR A 468 -15.28 -23.52 23.78
C TYR A 468 -16.33 -22.75 22.96
N GLY A 469 -16.31 -22.92 21.64
CA GLY A 469 -17.24 -22.26 20.71
C GLY A 469 -16.52 -21.39 19.70
N ASP A 470 -17.16 -20.29 19.28
CA ASP A 470 -16.63 -19.38 18.27
C ASP A 470 -16.78 -17.90 18.62
N ILE A 471 -15.84 -17.11 18.11
CA ILE A 471 -15.92 -15.65 18.05
C ILE A 471 -15.48 -15.24 16.65
N TYR A 472 -16.31 -14.48 15.96
CA TYR A 472 -16.02 -13.94 14.64
C TYR A 472 -16.46 -12.49 14.53
N THR A 473 -15.87 -11.77 13.59
CA THR A 473 -16.22 -10.38 13.29
C THR A 473 -16.84 -10.24 11.91
N ASN A 474 -17.57 -9.14 11.70
CA ASN A 474 -17.99 -8.64 10.41
C ASN A 474 -17.68 -7.15 10.33
N ASN A 475 -17.01 -6.71 9.26
CA ASN A 475 -16.64 -5.31 9.03
C ASN A 475 -17.49 -4.61 7.95
N GLY A 476 -18.58 -5.24 7.50
CA GLY A 476 -19.43 -4.82 6.39
C GLY A 476 -19.13 -5.53 5.06
N TYR A 477 -17.90 -6.01 4.87
CA TYR A 477 -17.46 -6.67 3.63
C TYR A 477 -17.37 -8.19 3.73
N GLY A 478 -17.08 -8.72 4.91
CA GLY A 478 -16.88 -10.15 5.13
C GLY A 478 -16.71 -10.52 6.59
N HIS A 479 -16.45 -11.81 6.86
CA HIS A 479 -16.26 -12.35 8.20
C HIS A 479 -14.81 -12.77 8.45
N SER A 480 -14.32 -12.49 9.66
CA SER A 480 -13.00 -12.95 10.12
C SER A 480 -13.13 -13.72 11.43
N GLN A 481 -12.58 -14.94 11.47
CA GLN A 481 -12.60 -15.79 12.67
C GLN A 481 -11.55 -15.29 13.68
N LEU A 482 -11.95 -15.05 14.93
CA LEU A 482 -11.06 -14.63 16.02
C LEU A 482 -10.77 -15.75 17.02
N PHE A 483 -11.71 -16.67 17.24
CA PHE A 483 -11.57 -17.80 18.15
C PHE A 483 -12.41 -18.96 17.64
N GLN A 484 -11.88 -20.18 17.67
CA GLN A 484 -12.64 -21.38 17.34
C GLN A 484 -12.08 -22.55 18.16
N LYS A 485 -12.94 -23.20 18.94
CA LYS A 485 -12.64 -24.44 19.67
C LYS A 485 -13.84 -25.37 19.67
N GLY A 486 -13.61 -26.62 19.30
CA GLY A 486 -14.61 -27.67 19.46
C GLY A 486 -14.87 -27.98 20.94
N ARG A 487 -16.04 -28.56 21.24
CA ARG A 487 -16.45 -28.92 22.61
C ARG A 487 -15.40 -29.69 23.43
N LYS A 488 -14.61 -30.55 22.78
CA LYS A 488 -13.57 -31.38 23.45
C LYS A 488 -12.18 -30.74 23.47
N GLU A 489 -12.00 -29.61 22.82
CA GLU A 489 -10.72 -28.91 22.68
C GLU A 489 -10.58 -27.70 23.61
N TYR A 490 -11.63 -27.40 24.38
CA TYR A 490 -11.81 -26.22 25.21
C TYR A 490 -10.54 -25.68 25.88
N VAL A 491 -10.54 -24.38 26.17
CA VAL A 491 -9.45 -23.70 26.87
C VAL A 491 -9.88 -23.29 28.26
N ASN A 492 -9.03 -23.57 29.26
CA ASN A 492 -9.29 -23.14 30.63
C ASN A 492 -9.01 -21.65 30.78
N VAL A 493 -10.03 -20.86 31.07
CA VAL A 493 -9.94 -19.40 31.21
C VAL A 493 -10.46 -18.98 32.59
N PRO A 494 -9.61 -18.44 33.47
CA PRO A 494 -10.07 -17.86 34.73
C PRO A 494 -10.93 -16.61 34.51
N PRO A 495 -11.86 -16.29 35.41
CA PRO A 495 -12.55 -14.99 35.39
C PRO A 495 -11.57 -13.81 35.33
N LEU A 496 -11.98 -12.75 34.63
CA LEU A 496 -11.19 -11.54 34.34
C LEU A 496 -9.92 -11.79 33.50
N SER A 497 -9.76 -12.97 32.91
CA SER A 497 -8.65 -13.30 32.01
C SER A 497 -9.06 -13.23 30.54
N ARG A 498 -8.08 -13.05 29.67
CA ARG A 498 -8.30 -12.99 28.21
C ARG A 498 -8.61 -14.38 27.67
N ILE A 499 -9.63 -14.46 26.83
CA ILE A 499 -9.82 -15.62 25.95
C ILE A 499 -8.74 -15.55 24.87
N PRO A 500 -7.96 -16.62 24.64
CA PRO A 500 -6.86 -16.61 23.68
C PRO A 500 -7.41 -16.63 22.25
N LEU A 501 -7.49 -15.45 21.64
CA LEU A 501 -7.87 -15.32 20.23
C LEU A 501 -6.77 -15.86 19.33
N VAL A 502 -7.14 -16.57 18.26
CA VAL A 502 -6.22 -16.94 17.19
C VAL A 502 -5.86 -15.75 16.32
N ARG A 503 -6.71 -14.74 16.27
CA ARG A 503 -6.51 -13.48 15.53
C ARG A 503 -7.12 -12.33 16.31
N SER A 504 -6.42 -11.20 16.37
CA SER A 504 -6.88 -10.03 17.15
C SER A 504 -6.88 -8.71 16.38
N ILE A 505 -6.39 -8.68 15.14
CA ILE A 505 -6.32 -7.46 14.32
C ILE A 505 -7.21 -7.65 13.09
N VAL A 506 -8.11 -6.68 12.89
CA VAL A 506 -9.02 -6.61 11.74
C VAL A 506 -9.10 -5.18 11.21
N ALA A 507 -9.20 -5.02 9.89
CA ALA A 507 -9.43 -3.71 9.28
C ALA A 507 -10.94 -3.44 9.13
N VAL A 508 -11.35 -2.19 9.35
CA VAL A 508 -12.75 -1.77 9.40
C VAL A 508 -12.91 -0.43 8.66
N PRO A 509 -13.84 -0.32 7.71
CA PRO A 509 -14.05 0.92 6.98
C PRO A 509 -14.54 2.02 7.93
N THR A 510 -14.07 3.25 7.75
CA THR A 510 -14.39 4.40 8.62
C THR A 510 -15.87 4.80 8.61
N ASP A 511 -16.58 4.47 7.54
CA ASP A 511 -18.02 4.70 7.35
C ASP A 511 -18.89 3.49 7.71
N GLY A 512 -18.28 2.39 8.16
CA GLY A 512 -18.96 1.17 8.59
C GLY A 512 -18.91 0.95 10.10
N SER A 513 -19.06 -0.32 10.49
CA SER A 513 -19.04 -0.75 11.88
C SER A 513 -18.41 -2.13 12.00
N LEU A 514 -17.69 -2.36 13.10
CA LEU A 514 -17.20 -3.69 13.46
C LEU A 514 -18.25 -4.40 14.32
N VAL A 515 -18.81 -5.49 13.81
CA VAL A 515 -19.72 -6.35 14.57
C VAL A 515 -18.98 -7.60 15.02
N ILE A 516 -18.89 -7.81 16.33
CA ILE A 516 -18.27 -8.99 16.94
C ILE A 516 -19.40 -9.89 17.46
N THR A 517 -19.43 -11.13 17.01
CA THR A 517 -20.39 -12.16 17.46
C THR A 517 -19.64 -13.20 18.27
N ALA A 518 -20.19 -13.60 19.41
CA ALA A 518 -19.65 -14.64 20.26
C ALA A 518 -20.72 -15.68 20.55
N ASN A 519 -20.37 -16.95 20.35
CA ASN A 519 -21.15 -18.12 20.74
C ASN A 519 -20.22 -19.02 21.56
N LEU A 520 -20.20 -18.81 22.88
CA LEU A 520 -19.26 -19.42 23.80
C LEU A 520 -19.99 -20.21 24.88
N TRP A 521 -19.40 -21.34 25.24
CA TRP A 521 -19.95 -22.31 26.18
C TRP A 521 -18.87 -22.78 27.14
N ASP A 522 -19.30 -23.15 28.35
CA ASP A 522 -18.50 -23.85 29.33
C ASP A 522 -18.70 -25.36 29.17
N TYR A 523 -17.62 -26.12 29.05
CA TYR A 523 -17.71 -27.56 28.93
C TYR A 523 -17.87 -28.22 30.29
N ASP A 524 -18.92 -29.03 30.40
CA ASP A 524 -19.20 -29.78 31.60
C ASP A 524 -19.12 -31.30 31.39
N SER A 525 -18.49 -31.98 32.35
CA SER A 525 -18.34 -33.44 32.29
C SER A 525 -19.51 -34.19 32.94
N LEU A 526 -20.21 -33.56 33.90
CA LEU A 526 -21.25 -34.18 34.71
C LEU A 526 -22.62 -33.50 34.56
N SER A 527 -22.67 -32.30 33.98
CA SER A 527 -23.87 -31.50 33.67
C SER A 527 -23.96 -31.21 32.17
N PRO A 528 -25.08 -30.65 31.69
CA PRO A 528 -25.11 -29.96 30.41
C PRO A 528 -24.17 -28.74 30.42
N ASP A 529 -23.54 -28.48 29.30
CA ASP A 529 -22.69 -27.30 29.08
C ASP A 529 -23.46 -25.98 29.28
N ASP A 530 -22.83 -24.99 29.91
CA ASP A 530 -23.45 -23.72 30.25
C ASP A 530 -23.09 -22.61 29.25
N GLU A 531 -24.09 -21.80 28.86
CA GLU A 531 -23.90 -20.73 27.89
C GLU A 531 -23.18 -19.52 28.53
N ILE A 532 -21.95 -19.28 28.09
CA ILE A 532 -21.12 -18.15 28.52
C ILE A 532 -21.53 -16.87 27.79
N ALA A 533 -21.71 -16.94 26.46
CA ALA A 533 -22.08 -15.79 25.65
C ALA A 533 -22.80 -16.23 24.38
N ALA A 534 -23.94 -15.61 24.08
CA ALA A 534 -24.65 -15.80 22.82
C ALA A 534 -25.20 -14.45 22.33
N GLY A 535 -24.45 -13.78 21.45
CA GLY A 535 -24.88 -12.50 20.94
C GLY A 535 -23.81 -11.72 20.20
N LYS A 536 -24.09 -10.42 20.01
CA LYS A 536 -23.24 -9.52 19.23
C LYS A 536 -23.04 -8.17 19.90
N ALA A 537 -21.86 -7.59 19.68
CA ALA A 537 -21.53 -6.21 20.00
C ALA A 537 -21.10 -5.47 18.72
N SER A 538 -21.61 -4.26 18.51
CA SER A 538 -21.27 -3.41 17.36
C SER A 538 -20.42 -2.25 17.82
N PHE A 539 -19.35 -1.91 17.11
CA PHE A 539 -18.41 -0.84 17.44
C PHE A 539 -18.25 0.07 16.23
N ASP A 540 -18.28 1.38 16.47
CA ASP A 540 -18.11 2.38 15.41
C ASP A 540 -16.63 2.78 15.39
N PRO A 541 -15.98 2.95 14.22
CA PRO A 541 -14.57 3.34 14.15
C PRO A 541 -14.28 4.66 14.88
N LEU A 542 -13.40 4.63 15.89
CA LEU A 542 -13.04 5.79 16.70
C LEU A 542 -11.52 6.01 16.76
N TYR A 543 -10.94 6.67 15.76
CA TYR A 543 -9.49 6.89 15.65
C TYR A 543 -8.78 7.22 16.97
N ARG A 544 -7.78 6.40 17.31
CA ARG A 544 -6.95 6.48 18.52
C ARG A 544 -7.76 6.47 19.82
N LYS A 545 -8.85 5.71 19.87
CA LYS A 545 -9.65 5.49 21.08
C LYS A 545 -9.88 4.01 21.30
N SER A 546 -10.20 3.68 22.56
CA SER A 546 -10.67 2.36 22.94
C SER A 546 -12.09 2.46 23.47
N GLU A 547 -12.86 1.40 23.25
CA GLU A 547 -14.20 1.22 23.79
C GLU A 547 -14.43 -0.26 24.12
N ASN A 548 -15.41 -0.53 24.98
CA ASN A 548 -15.77 -1.90 25.35
C ASN A 548 -17.28 -2.10 25.47
N LYS A 549 -17.72 -3.32 25.19
CA LYS A 549 -19.13 -3.75 25.27
C LYS A 549 -19.20 -5.19 25.75
N GLN A 550 -20.24 -5.49 26.53
CA GLN A 550 -20.47 -6.83 27.04
C GLN A 550 -21.37 -7.64 26.10
N ILE A 551 -21.09 -8.94 25.99
CA ILE A 551 -21.97 -9.94 25.40
C ILE A 551 -22.32 -10.93 26.52
N ASN A 552 -23.60 -11.10 26.79
CA ASN A 552 -24.09 -11.95 27.87
C ASN A 552 -24.58 -13.28 27.31
N GLY A 553 -24.37 -14.35 28.06
CA GLY A 553 -25.08 -15.62 27.91
C GLY A 553 -26.11 -15.80 29.03
N ALA A 554 -26.74 -16.96 29.06
CA ALA A 554 -27.63 -17.32 30.16
C ALA A 554 -26.92 -17.46 31.51
N TYR A 555 -25.66 -17.88 31.52
CA TYR A 555 -24.90 -18.21 32.75
C TYR A 555 -23.60 -17.39 32.89
N GLY A 556 -23.02 -16.98 31.76
CA GLY A 556 -21.80 -16.18 31.74
C GLY A 556 -21.95 -14.82 31.06
N LYS A 557 -20.80 -14.16 30.92
CA LYS A 557 -20.63 -13.00 30.02
C LYS A 557 -19.16 -12.73 29.72
N VAL A 558 -18.93 -12.09 28.58
CA VAL A 558 -17.63 -11.60 28.15
C VAL A 558 -17.65 -10.08 27.96
N ASP A 559 -16.50 -9.43 28.19
CA ASP A 559 -16.24 -8.03 27.84
C ASP A 559 -15.38 -7.99 26.58
N VAL A 560 -15.90 -7.39 25.52
CA VAL A 560 -15.20 -7.21 24.25
C VAL A 560 -14.65 -5.79 24.21
N GLN A 561 -13.33 -5.68 24.09
CA GLN A 561 -12.58 -4.43 24.07
C GLN A 561 -12.02 -4.23 22.67
N VAL A 562 -12.27 -3.06 22.10
CA VAL A 562 -11.77 -2.65 20.79
C VAL A 562 -10.90 -1.42 20.97
N THR A 563 -9.66 -1.47 20.46
CA THR A 563 -8.78 -0.31 20.36
C THR A 563 -8.56 0.02 18.89
N TRP A 564 -8.94 1.23 18.51
CA TRP A 564 -8.84 1.76 17.15
C TRP A 564 -7.55 2.54 16.98
N LEU A 565 -6.83 2.29 15.90
CA LEU A 565 -5.51 2.88 15.65
C LEU A 565 -5.45 3.57 14.28
#